data_AF-A0A841C2C7-F1
#
_entry.id   AF-A0A841C2C7-F1
#
_cell.length_a   1.000
_cell.length_b   1.000
_cell.length_c   1.000
_cell.angle_alpha   90.00
_cell.angle_beta   90.00
_cell.angle_gamma   90.00
#
_symmetry.space_group_name_H-M   'P 1'
#
loop_
_entity.id
_entity.type
_entity.pdbx_description
1 polymer ?
#
loop_
_entity_poly.entity_id
_entity_poly.type
_entity_poly.pdbx_seq_one_letter_code
_entity_poly.pdbx_strand_id
1 'polypeptide(L)'
;MDSDTGTRDVKVFDLTSPPSRAAVGLPDGKAQYAFQTDDHKPFPIKVSLPGGKQLAFDAKIVGVDAMRAPDPKTGAPTTMDIQFYAPTLEEGRDHLAAALSDFGLDAGAAQTWFTKAAAIRDSGKVEETRTPWAATKVGYLDLQLQGGYKSTGTAPGQTVIHYVFSWAAA
;
A
#
# COMPACT_ATOMS: atom_id res chain seq x y z
N MET A 1 -16.28 16.82 -30.90
CA MET A 1 -16.51 16.46 -29.49
C MET A 1 -15.99 15.05 -29.34
N ASP A 2 -14.68 14.92 -29.16
CA ASP A 2 -14.05 13.61 -28.99
C ASP A 2 -14.38 13.11 -27.60
N SER A 3 -15.08 11.98 -27.58
CA SER A 3 -15.41 11.24 -26.37
C SER A 3 -14.14 10.50 -25.98
N ASP A 4 -13.29 11.15 -25.18
CA ASP A 4 -12.17 10.47 -24.53
C ASP A 4 -12.76 9.50 -23.51
N THR A 5 -13.01 8.27 -23.93
CA THR A 5 -13.22 7.13 -23.03
C THR A 5 -11.88 6.84 -22.37
N GLY A 6 -11.51 7.73 -21.44
CA GLY A 6 -10.23 7.77 -20.75
C GLY A 6 -10.02 6.48 -19.98
N THR A 7 -9.33 5.54 -20.63
CA THR A 7 -8.85 4.33 -19.97
C THR A 7 -7.77 4.82 -19.01
N ARG A 8 -8.05 4.83 -17.71
CA ARG A 8 -7.03 5.21 -16.71
C ARG A 8 -5.85 4.27 -16.88
N ASP A 9 -4.67 4.80 -17.20
CA ASP A 9 -3.46 3.99 -17.37
C ASP A 9 -3.20 3.17 -16.10
N VAL A 10 -3.23 1.85 -16.23
CA VAL A 10 -2.95 0.93 -15.13
C VAL A 10 -1.44 0.93 -14.86
N LYS A 11 -1.04 1.23 -13.62
CA LYS A 11 0.36 1.10 -13.21
C LYS A 11 0.67 -0.35 -12.86
N VAL A 12 1.62 -0.94 -13.59
CA VAL A 12 2.01 -2.34 -13.43
C VAL A 12 3.36 -2.43 -12.75
N PHE A 13 3.46 -3.23 -11.70
CA PHE A 13 4.69 -3.52 -11.00
C PHE A 13 4.93 -5.03 -11.00
N ASP A 14 6.13 -5.45 -11.39
CA ASP A 14 6.55 -6.85 -11.34
C ASP A 14 7.52 -7.06 -10.17
N LEU A 15 7.06 -7.77 -9.15
CA LEU A 15 7.84 -8.17 -7.98
C LEU A 15 8.04 -9.70 -7.95
N THR A 16 7.96 -10.39 -9.09
CA THR A 16 8.28 -11.82 -9.19
C THR A 16 9.78 -12.09 -9.01
N SER A 17 10.62 -11.05 -9.18
CA SER A 17 12.06 -11.02 -8.88
C SER A 17 12.45 -9.62 -8.39
N PRO A 18 13.55 -9.45 -7.61
CA PRO A 18 13.98 -8.14 -7.12
C PRO A 18 14.06 -7.12 -8.27
N PRO A 19 13.28 -6.03 -8.23
CA PRO A 19 13.20 -5.13 -9.37
C PRO A 19 14.42 -4.20 -9.45
N SER A 20 14.73 -3.75 -10.66
CA SER A 20 15.66 -2.64 -10.88
C SER A 20 15.00 -1.29 -10.57
N ARG A 21 15.81 -0.24 -10.45
CA ARG A 21 15.32 1.15 -10.26
C ARG A 21 14.34 1.56 -11.36
N ALA A 22 14.69 1.29 -12.62
CA ALA A 22 13.86 1.60 -13.77
C ALA A 22 12.54 0.80 -13.77
N ALA A 23 12.57 -0.48 -13.37
CA ALA A 23 11.38 -1.34 -13.36
C ALA A 23 10.28 -0.84 -12.40
N VAL A 24 10.66 -0.22 -11.28
CA VAL A 24 9.72 0.42 -10.35
C VAL A 24 9.66 1.94 -10.49
N GLY A 25 10.30 2.49 -11.53
CA GLY A 25 10.36 3.93 -11.81
C GLY A 25 10.96 4.80 -10.71
N LEU A 26 11.90 4.27 -9.92
CA LEU A 26 12.70 5.03 -8.96
C LEU A 26 13.76 5.86 -9.73
N PRO A 27 13.68 7.21 -9.76
CA PRO A 27 14.58 8.02 -10.58
C PRO A 27 16.03 7.96 -10.10
N ASP A 28 17.00 8.04 -11.01
CA ASP A 28 18.43 8.03 -10.67
C ASP A 28 18.81 9.14 -9.69
N GLY A 29 19.69 8.81 -8.74
CA GLY A 29 20.14 9.73 -7.69
C GLY A 29 19.12 9.98 -6.57
N LYS A 30 17.92 9.38 -6.62
CA LYS A 30 16.90 9.47 -5.55
C LYS A 30 16.91 8.23 -4.67
N ALA A 31 16.85 8.42 -3.36
CA ALA A 31 16.73 7.32 -2.41
C ALA A 31 15.29 6.77 -2.30
N GLN A 32 14.30 7.60 -2.65
CA GLN A 32 12.89 7.28 -2.58
C GLN A 32 12.11 8.06 -3.64
N TYR A 33 10.97 7.52 -4.05
CA TYR A 33 10.01 8.17 -4.94
C TYR A 33 8.59 7.68 -4.63
N ALA A 34 7.59 8.54 -4.82
CA ALA A 34 6.19 8.19 -4.63
C ALA A 34 5.40 8.53 -5.88
N PHE A 35 4.69 7.53 -6.40
CA PHE A 35 3.68 7.70 -7.44
C PHE A 35 2.38 8.15 -6.79
N GLN A 36 1.88 9.29 -7.23
CA GLN A 36 0.58 9.84 -6.89
C GLN A 36 0.10 10.66 -8.08
N THR A 37 -1.21 10.67 -8.35
CA THR A 37 -1.76 11.55 -9.40
C THR A 37 -1.77 13.00 -8.91
N ASP A 38 -1.66 13.95 -9.83
CA ASP A 38 -1.66 15.40 -9.51
C ASP A 38 -2.95 15.83 -8.80
N ASP A 39 -4.07 15.17 -9.11
CA ASP A 39 -5.37 15.41 -8.48
C ASP A 39 -5.61 14.58 -7.21
N HIS A 40 -4.60 13.84 -6.76
CA HIS A 40 -4.63 12.94 -5.60
C HIS A 40 -5.78 11.91 -5.62
N LYS A 41 -6.32 11.58 -6.79
CA LYS A 41 -7.33 10.53 -6.95
C LYS A 41 -6.69 9.14 -6.95
N PRO A 42 -7.44 8.10 -6.55
CA PRO A 42 -7.00 6.73 -6.75
C PRO A 42 -6.76 6.40 -8.23
N PHE A 43 -5.74 5.59 -8.48
CA PHE A 43 -5.37 5.09 -9.81
C PHE A 43 -5.21 3.56 -9.78
N PRO A 44 -5.59 2.87 -10.86
CA PRO A 44 -5.54 1.41 -10.89
C PRO A 44 -4.09 0.91 -10.91
N ILE A 45 -3.81 -0.09 -10.07
CA ILE A 45 -2.53 -0.79 -10.05
C ILE A 45 -2.70 -2.28 -10.31
N LYS A 46 -1.63 -2.91 -10.79
CA LYS A 46 -1.46 -4.36 -10.83
C LYS A 46 -0.06 -4.72 -10.33
N VAL A 47 0.04 -5.63 -9.36
CA VAL A 47 1.32 -6.10 -8.81
C VAL A 47 1.42 -7.60 -9.01
N SER A 48 2.39 -8.05 -9.81
CA SER A 48 2.72 -9.46 -9.95
C SER A 48 3.65 -9.87 -8.81
N LEU A 49 3.29 -10.94 -8.10
CA LEU A 49 4.03 -11.44 -6.95
C LEU A 49 4.58 -12.86 -7.21
N PRO A 50 5.59 -13.30 -6.45
CA PRO A 50 6.10 -14.66 -6.54
C PRO A 50 4.99 -15.71 -6.36
N GLY A 51 5.15 -16.85 -7.05
CA GLY A 51 4.15 -17.93 -7.01
C GLY A 51 2.89 -17.66 -7.85
N GLY A 52 2.92 -16.68 -8.76
CA GLY A 52 1.81 -16.38 -9.67
C GLY A 52 0.64 -15.63 -9.01
N LYS A 53 0.81 -15.15 -7.77
CA LYS A 53 -0.16 -14.27 -7.10
C LYS A 53 -0.16 -12.90 -7.77
N GLN A 54 -1.32 -12.25 -7.78
CA GLN A 54 -1.47 -10.90 -8.31
C GLN A 54 -2.34 -10.06 -7.38
N LEU A 55 -1.94 -8.82 -7.15
CA LEU A 55 -2.79 -7.80 -6.52
C LEU A 55 -3.28 -6.83 -7.58
N ALA A 56 -4.56 -6.46 -7.51
CA ALA A 56 -5.15 -5.45 -8.38
C ALA A 56 -6.23 -4.68 -7.61
N PHE A 57 -6.04 -3.37 -7.47
CA PHE A 57 -6.97 -2.44 -6.85
C PHE A 57 -6.57 -1.01 -7.21
N ASP A 58 -7.38 -0.03 -6.81
CA ASP A 58 -7.05 1.39 -6.97
C ASP A 58 -6.21 1.87 -5.79
N ALA A 59 -4.94 2.18 -6.02
CA ALA A 59 -4.06 2.78 -5.02
C ALA A 59 -4.11 4.30 -5.10
N LYS A 60 -3.86 4.99 -3.99
CA LYS A 60 -3.69 6.45 -4.00
C LYS A 60 -2.23 6.88 -4.02
N ILE A 61 -1.36 6.07 -3.41
CA ILE A 61 0.07 6.29 -3.33
C ILE A 61 0.77 4.95 -3.50
N VAL A 62 1.83 4.92 -4.32
CA VAL A 62 2.82 3.85 -4.34
C VAL A 62 4.19 4.46 -4.08
N GLY A 63 4.73 4.23 -2.88
CA GLY A 63 6.08 4.61 -2.50
C GLY A 63 7.08 3.50 -2.83
N VAL A 64 8.27 3.87 -3.31
CA VAL A 64 9.39 2.95 -3.52
C VAL A 64 10.64 3.59 -2.98
N ASP A 65 11.48 2.81 -2.30
CA ASP A 65 12.73 3.29 -1.74
C ASP A 65 13.86 2.26 -1.83
N ALA A 66 15.09 2.76 -1.75
CA ALA A 66 16.33 2.00 -1.68
C ALA A 66 17.06 2.24 -0.35
N MET A 67 16.34 2.57 0.72
CA MET A 67 16.93 3.03 1.98
C MET A 67 17.76 1.94 2.69
N ARG A 68 17.54 0.68 2.35
CA ARG A 68 18.32 -0.46 2.87
C ARG A 68 19.45 -0.90 1.96
N ALA A 69 19.65 -0.26 0.81
CA ALA A 69 20.78 -0.51 -0.07
C ALA A 69 22.07 0.13 0.48
N PRO A 70 23.27 -0.39 0.15
CA PRO A 70 24.55 0.20 0.58
C PRO A 70 24.72 1.68 0.19
N ASP A 71 24.29 2.04 -1.02
CA ASP A 71 24.14 3.44 -1.44
C ASP A 71 22.69 3.66 -1.91
N PRO A 72 21.82 4.31 -1.12
CA PRO A 72 20.42 4.53 -1.50
C PRO A 72 20.22 5.32 -2.80
N LYS A 73 21.17 6.16 -3.22
CA LYS A 73 21.01 6.99 -4.42
C LYS A 73 21.23 6.23 -5.72
N THR A 74 22.00 5.15 -5.67
CA THR A 74 22.42 4.38 -6.85
C THR A 74 22.05 2.90 -6.78
N GLY A 75 21.80 2.40 -5.57
CA GLY A 75 21.45 1.01 -5.29
C GLY A 75 20.05 0.62 -5.78
N ALA A 76 19.83 -0.69 -5.82
CA ALA A 76 18.54 -1.27 -6.14
C ALA A 76 17.48 -0.87 -5.09
N PRO A 77 16.20 -0.72 -5.50
CA PRO A 77 15.12 -0.55 -4.55
C PRO A 77 15.04 -1.75 -3.60
N THR A 78 14.61 -1.51 -2.37
CA THR A 78 14.52 -2.51 -1.29
C THR A 78 13.13 -2.59 -0.68
N THR A 79 12.27 -1.61 -0.95
CA THR A 79 10.94 -1.50 -0.35
C THR A 79 9.95 -0.91 -1.35
N MET A 80 8.70 -1.38 -1.31
CA MET A 80 7.53 -0.76 -1.94
C MET A 80 6.39 -0.69 -0.93
N ASP A 81 5.84 0.51 -0.69
CA ASP A 81 4.64 0.75 0.14
C ASP A 81 3.47 1.18 -0.76
N ILE A 82 2.42 0.38 -0.78
CA ILE A 82 1.20 0.66 -1.55
C ILE A 82 0.10 1.02 -0.57
N GLN A 83 -0.52 2.19 -0.79
CA GLN A 83 -1.55 2.71 0.09
C GLN A 83 -2.90 2.72 -0.61
N PHE A 84 -3.80 1.88 -0.11
CA PHE A 84 -5.23 1.93 -0.43
C PHE A 84 -5.93 2.87 0.56
N TYR A 85 -6.64 3.86 0.05
CA TYR A 85 -7.41 4.79 0.88
C TYR A 85 -8.89 4.47 0.72
N ALA A 86 -9.46 3.87 1.76
CA ALA A 86 -10.86 3.46 1.74
C ALA A 86 -11.77 4.70 1.90
N PRO A 87 -12.80 4.85 1.05
CA PRO A 87 -13.84 5.87 1.20
C PRO A 87 -14.55 5.82 2.56
N THR A 88 -14.72 4.62 3.12
CA THR A 88 -15.39 4.39 4.40
C THR A 88 -14.54 3.48 5.30
N LEU A 89 -14.84 3.52 6.60
CA LEU A 89 -14.15 2.66 7.57
C LEU A 89 -14.50 1.18 7.33
N GLU A 90 -15.75 0.92 6.93
CA GLU A 90 -16.29 -0.38 6.56
C GLU A 90 -15.58 -0.96 5.34
N GLU A 91 -15.39 -0.17 4.27
CA GLU A 91 -14.60 -0.59 3.11
C GLU A 91 -13.14 -0.85 3.46
N GLY A 92 -12.56 -0.06 4.38
CA GLY A 92 -11.21 -0.31 4.89
C GLY A 92 -11.11 -1.64 5.63
N ARG A 93 -12.10 -1.96 6.46
CA ARG A 93 -12.19 -3.26 7.15
C ARG A 93 -12.28 -4.40 6.17
N ASP A 94 -13.18 -4.32 5.19
CA ASP A 94 -13.42 -5.40 4.24
C ASP A 94 -12.20 -5.64 3.36
N HIS A 95 -11.56 -4.56 2.90
CA HIS A 95 -10.32 -4.64 2.14
C HIS A 95 -9.18 -5.26 2.96
N LEU A 96 -8.99 -4.83 4.21
CA LEU A 96 -7.96 -5.40 5.08
C LEU A 96 -8.23 -6.87 5.41
N ALA A 97 -9.48 -7.24 5.70
CA ALA A 97 -9.86 -8.62 5.99
C ALA A 97 -9.59 -9.55 4.79
N ALA A 98 -9.95 -9.11 3.58
CA ALA A 98 -9.66 -9.83 2.35
C ALA A 98 -8.15 -9.99 2.14
N ALA A 99 -7.39 -8.89 2.29
CA ALA A 99 -5.93 -8.92 2.15
C ALA A 99 -5.28 -9.89 3.14
N LEU A 100 -5.65 -9.81 4.43
CA LEU A 100 -5.14 -10.72 5.45
C LEU A 100 -5.45 -12.18 5.08
N SER A 101 -6.68 -12.48 4.67
CA SER A 101 -7.10 -13.82 4.26
C SER A 101 -6.32 -14.34 3.04
N ASP A 102 -6.14 -13.51 2.01
CA ASP A 102 -5.44 -13.88 0.76
C ASP A 102 -3.96 -14.25 0.97
N PHE A 103 -3.39 -13.75 2.07
CA PHE A 103 -2.02 -13.99 2.51
C PHE A 103 -1.90 -14.95 3.70
N GLY A 104 -2.99 -15.62 4.09
CA GLY A 104 -3.00 -16.63 5.15
C GLY A 104 -2.76 -16.05 6.55
N LEU A 105 -3.11 -14.78 6.75
CA LEU A 105 -3.01 -14.05 8.02
C LEU A 105 -4.38 -13.98 8.72
N ASP A 106 -4.36 -13.66 10.02
CA ASP A 106 -5.59 -13.57 10.83
C ASP A 106 -6.48 -12.38 10.39
N ALA A 107 -7.53 -12.66 9.64
CA ALA A 107 -8.52 -11.68 9.20
C ALA A 107 -9.31 -11.06 10.38
N GLY A 108 -9.37 -11.70 11.55
CA GLY A 108 -10.01 -11.17 12.76
C GLY A 108 -9.37 -9.88 13.28
N ALA A 109 -8.10 -9.65 12.94
CA ALA A 109 -7.40 -8.40 13.24
C ALA A 109 -8.08 -7.18 12.61
N ALA A 110 -8.68 -7.33 11.42
CA ALA A 110 -9.41 -6.26 10.73
C ALA A 110 -10.66 -5.83 11.52
N GLN A 111 -11.44 -6.79 12.03
CA GLN A 111 -12.63 -6.48 12.83
C GLN A 111 -12.25 -5.82 14.17
N THR A 112 -11.19 -6.29 14.81
CA THR A 112 -10.68 -5.69 16.06
C THR A 112 -10.29 -4.23 15.86
N TRP A 113 -9.63 -3.92 14.75
CA TRP A 113 -9.28 -2.55 14.39
C TRP A 113 -10.48 -1.70 14.02
N PHE A 114 -11.42 -2.22 13.23
CA PHE A 114 -12.66 -1.55 12.89
C PHE A 114 -13.41 -1.08 14.14
N THR A 115 -13.60 -1.96 15.13
CA THR A 115 -14.29 -1.61 16.37
C THR A 115 -13.59 -0.47 17.12
N LYS A 116 -12.25 -0.46 17.17
CA LYS A 116 -11.48 0.64 17.78
C LYS A 116 -11.62 1.94 16.98
N ALA A 117 -11.48 1.88 15.66
CA ALA A 117 -11.58 3.03 14.78
C ALA A 117 -12.98 3.66 14.79
N ALA A 118 -14.04 2.84 14.84
CA ALA A 118 -15.42 3.30 14.95
C ALA A 118 -15.66 4.01 16.28
N ALA A 119 -15.16 3.45 17.40
CA ALA A 119 -15.25 4.12 18.69
C ALA A 119 -14.54 5.48 18.69
N ILE A 120 -13.38 5.59 18.04
CA ILE A 120 -12.68 6.88 17.88
C ILE A 120 -13.51 7.85 17.04
N ARG A 121 -14.00 7.42 15.87
CA ARG A 121 -14.86 8.22 14.98
C ARG A 121 -16.04 8.80 15.73
N ASP A 122 -16.75 7.97 16.49
CA ASP A 122 -17.99 8.33 17.17
C ASP A 122 -17.74 9.18 18.44
N SER A 123 -16.53 9.08 19.02
CA SER A 123 -16.14 9.90 20.19
C SER A 123 -15.85 11.37 19.86
N GLY A 124 -15.58 11.69 18.58
CA GLY A 124 -15.15 13.03 18.15
C GLY A 124 -13.76 13.46 18.66
N LYS A 125 -13.01 12.58 19.33
CA LYS A 125 -11.66 12.87 19.83
C LYS A 125 -10.62 12.86 18.72
N VAL A 126 -9.57 13.65 18.89
CA VAL A 126 -8.37 13.68 18.04
C VAL A 126 -7.49 12.49 18.40
N GLU A 127 -7.66 11.37 17.70
CA GLU A 127 -6.93 10.13 17.94
C GLU A 127 -6.66 9.39 16.62
N GLU A 128 -5.66 8.51 16.64
CA GLU A 128 -5.38 7.57 15.56
C GLU A 128 -5.32 6.14 16.10
N THR A 129 -5.66 5.18 15.25
CA THR A 129 -5.50 3.76 15.58
C THR A 129 -4.99 2.98 14.38
N ARG A 130 -4.21 1.95 14.67
CA ARG A 130 -3.66 1.06 13.66
C ARG A 130 -3.71 -0.39 14.13
N THR A 131 -3.77 -1.32 13.19
CA THR A 131 -3.42 -2.71 13.49
C THR A 131 -1.92 -2.80 13.81
N PRO A 132 -1.49 -3.79 14.61
CA PRO A 132 -0.13 -4.28 14.50
C PRO A 132 0.17 -4.67 13.04
N TRP A 133 1.44 -4.59 12.64
CA TRP A 133 1.86 -5.10 11.34
C TRP A 133 1.67 -6.62 11.31
N ALA A 134 0.79 -7.11 10.45
CA ALA A 134 0.67 -8.52 10.16
C ALA A 134 1.66 -8.86 9.04
N ALA A 135 2.59 -9.78 9.30
CA ALA A 135 3.69 -10.05 8.38
C ALA A 135 3.69 -11.49 7.89
N THR A 136 4.03 -11.69 6.62
CA THR A 136 4.23 -13.00 6.00
C THR A 136 5.30 -12.94 4.91
N LYS A 137 5.67 -14.10 4.37
CA LYS A 137 6.56 -14.22 3.20
C LYS A 137 5.75 -14.49 1.94
N VAL A 138 6.16 -13.85 0.85
CA VAL A 138 5.68 -14.15 -0.51
C VAL A 138 6.90 -14.38 -1.40
N GLY A 139 7.34 -15.63 -1.49
CA GLY A 139 8.63 -15.96 -2.11
C GLY A 139 9.78 -15.29 -1.36
N TYR A 140 10.54 -14.43 -2.05
CA TYR A 140 11.65 -13.66 -1.44
C TYR A 140 11.20 -12.39 -0.72
N LEU A 141 9.93 -11.97 -0.88
CA LEU A 141 9.39 -10.74 -0.31
C LEU A 141 8.97 -10.95 1.15
N ASP A 142 9.31 -9.99 2.01
CA ASP A 142 8.64 -9.73 3.27
C ASP A 142 7.44 -8.83 3.01
N LEU A 143 6.22 -9.35 3.19
CA LEU A 143 4.98 -8.57 3.13
C LEU A 143 4.56 -8.20 4.55
N GLN A 144 4.24 -6.93 4.76
CA GLN A 144 3.58 -6.43 5.97
C GLN A 144 2.28 -5.70 5.59
N LEU A 145 1.21 -6.00 6.31
CA LEU A 145 -0.11 -5.37 6.17
C LEU A 145 -0.46 -4.58 7.43
N GLN A 146 -1.02 -3.38 7.24
CA GLN A 146 -1.54 -2.57 8.34
C GLN A 146 -2.77 -1.78 7.92
N GLY A 147 -3.82 -1.81 8.75
CA GLY A 147 -4.91 -0.85 8.69
C GLY A 147 -4.66 0.35 9.60
N GLY A 148 -5.01 1.54 9.15
CA GLY A 148 -4.87 2.79 9.89
C GLY A 148 -6.12 3.65 9.75
N TYR A 149 -6.49 4.33 10.83
CA TYR A 149 -7.56 5.33 10.86
C TYR A 149 -7.09 6.57 11.61
N LYS A 150 -7.37 7.76 11.05
CA LYS A 150 -7.07 9.05 11.67
C LYS A 150 -8.34 9.89 11.74
N SER A 151 -8.75 10.31 12.94
CA SER A 151 -9.99 11.09 13.11
C SER A 151 -9.85 12.55 12.68
N THR A 152 -8.65 13.15 12.80
CA THR A 152 -8.41 14.58 12.52
C THR A 152 -7.01 14.83 11.94
N GLY A 153 -6.72 16.08 11.57
CA GLY A 153 -5.43 16.52 11.03
C GLY A 153 -5.56 16.99 9.59
N THR A 154 -4.50 16.84 8.79
CA THR A 154 -4.50 17.20 7.36
C THR A 154 -5.37 16.29 6.50
N ALA A 155 -5.85 15.18 7.05
CA ALA A 155 -6.76 14.23 6.40
C ALA A 155 -7.74 13.61 7.43
N PRO A 156 -8.76 14.36 7.87
CA PRO A 156 -9.74 13.89 8.85
C PRO A 156 -10.59 12.74 8.30
N GLY A 157 -10.95 11.79 9.16
CA GLY A 157 -11.75 10.62 8.80
C GLY A 157 -11.05 9.64 7.84
N GLN A 158 -9.74 9.76 7.68
CA GLN A 158 -9.00 9.00 6.68
C GLN A 158 -8.76 7.56 7.14
N THR A 159 -9.15 6.62 6.27
CA THR A 159 -8.89 5.19 6.43
C THR A 159 -7.86 4.75 5.37
N VAL A 160 -6.77 4.12 5.81
CA VAL A 160 -5.67 3.69 4.93
C VAL A 160 -5.27 2.25 5.23
N ILE A 161 -5.08 1.45 4.18
CA ILE A 161 -4.50 0.11 4.26
C ILE A 161 -3.15 0.13 3.54
N HIS A 162 -2.11 -0.28 4.26
CA HIS A 162 -0.74 -0.37 3.75
C HIS A 162 -0.41 -1.80 3.34
N TYR A 163 0.20 -1.94 2.18
CA TYR A 163 0.91 -3.13 1.73
C TYR A 163 2.38 -2.77 1.59
N VAL A 164 3.21 -3.21 2.54
CA VAL A 164 4.65 -2.96 2.51
C VAL A 164 5.35 -4.24 2.09
N PHE A 165 5.90 -4.23 0.89
CA PHE A 165 6.80 -5.26 0.39
C PHE A 165 8.23 -4.83 0.64
N SER A 166 9.05 -5.69 1.23
CA SER A 166 10.50 -5.45 1.33
C SER A 166 11.30 -6.69 0.92
N TRP A 167 12.52 -6.47 0.45
CA TRP A 167 13.42 -7.52 -0.01
C TRP A 167 14.88 -7.12 0.23
N ALA A 168 15.78 -8.10 0.17
CA ALA A 168 17.21 -7.86 0.24
C ALA A 168 17.68 -7.06 -0.98
N ALA A 169 18.60 -6.11 -0.78
CA ALA A 169 19.29 -5.49 -1.89
C ALA A 169 20.01 -6.58 -2.70
N ALA A 170 19.76 -6.62 -4.00
CA ALA A 170 20.45 -7.50 -4.95
C ALA A 170 21.86 -6.99 -5.25
#